data_AF-A0A9E3YCN4-F1
#
_entry.id   AF-A0A9E3YCN4-F1
#
_cell.length_a   1.000
_cell.length_b   1.000
_cell.length_c   1.000
_cell.angle_alpha   90.00
_cell.angle_beta   90.00
_cell.angle_gamma   90.00
#
_symmetry.space_group_name_H-M   'P 1'
#
loop_
_entity.id
_entity.type
_entity.pdbx_description
1 polymer ?
#
loop_
_entity_poly.entity_id
_entity_poly.type
_entity_poly.pdbx_seq_one_letter_code
_entity_poly.pdbx_strand_id
1 'polypeptide(L)'
;VLADSIDAVPAAFGADRVLARRCVFFGRGVGFGDAEAIVECLRRLRYSRSDQRRTASLGLATAIWVSASRPRDAEARRVVAQAGDDWPSAAACVAAVADDQSAKSLVDAVERLARREDLTRLGPELSGAQVMKLLGLPGGPEVGAVLDELRRWRLDEGEHEVAELERRVLAWFEAAETDL
;
A
#
# COMPACT_ATOMS: atom_id res chain seq x y z
N VAL A 1 -2.85 24.12 18.17
CA VAL A 1 -4.15 23.44 17.97
C VAL A 1 -3.97 22.07 17.30
N LEU A 2 -2.84 21.40 17.52
CA LEU A 2 -2.53 20.04 17.01
C LEU A 2 -2.67 18.96 18.09
N ALA A 3 -3.14 19.32 19.28
CA ALA A 3 -3.37 18.39 20.38
C ALA A 3 -4.71 17.64 20.27
N ASP A 4 -5.65 18.12 19.45
CA ASP A 4 -6.98 17.52 19.28
C ASP A 4 -7.09 16.56 18.08
N SER A 5 -6.03 16.40 17.28
CA SER A 5 -6.08 15.58 16.05
C SER A 5 -5.52 14.17 16.20
N ILE A 6 -4.98 13.82 17.38
CA ILE A 6 -4.53 12.46 17.73
C ILE A 6 -5.68 11.59 18.26
N ASP A 7 -6.84 12.20 18.58
CA ASP A 7 -8.06 11.49 18.96
C ASP A 7 -8.78 10.81 17.78
N ALA A 8 -8.27 10.98 16.55
CA ALA A 8 -8.78 10.32 15.35
C ALA A 8 -8.13 8.94 15.11
N VAL A 9 -7.96 8.12 16.16
CA VAL A 9 -8.04 6.67 15.93
C VAL A 9 -9.47 6.43 15.42
N PRO A 10 -9.66 5.85 14.23
CA PRO A 10 -10.99 5.73 13.64
C PRO A 10 -11.97 5.11 14.63
N ALA A 11 -13.19 5.63 14.73
CA ALA A 11 -14.25 5.10 15.58
C ALA A 11 -14.57 3.61 15.34
N ALA A 12 -14.04 3.02 14.27
CA ALA A 12 -14.03 1.58 14.04
C ALA A 12 -13.13 0.79 15.03
N PHE A 13 -12.26 1.46 15.79
CA PHE A 13 -11.63 0.96 17.02
C PHE A 13 -12.40 1.44 18.27
N GLY A 14 -13.71 1.60 18.15
CA GLY A 14 -14.61 1.87 19.26
C GLY A 14 -14.46 0.82 20.36
N ALA A 15 -14.40 1.30 21.60
CA ALA A 15 -14.31 0.57 22.87
C ALA A 15 -13.07 -0.31 23.14
N ASP A 16 -12.27 -0.71 22.15
CA ASP A 16 -11.10 -1.56 22.42
C ASP A 16 -9.77 -0.93 21.97
N ARG A 17 -9.35 0.09 22.73
CA ARG A 17 -7.92 0.48 22.86
C ARG A 17 -7.03 -0.73 23.15
N VAL A 18 -7.61 -1.81 23.71
CA VAL A 18 -6.97 -3.10 24.00
C VAL A 18 -6.70 -3.92 22.73
N LEU A 19 -7.49 -3.78 21.65
CA LEU A 19 -7.24 -4.45 20.36
C LEU A 19 -6.21 -3.73 19.53
N ALA A 20 -6.26 -2.39 19.47
CA ALA A 20 -5.18 -1.60 18.91
C ALA A 20 -3.87 -1.94 19.64
N ARG A 21 -3.89 -2.04 20.98
CA ARG A 21 -2.76 -2.57 21.76
C ARG A 21 -2.46 -4.04 21.46
N ARG A 22 -3.42 -4.94 21.28
CA ARG A 22 -3.18 -6.38 21.03
C ARG A 22 -2.62 -6.67 19.64
N CYS A 23 -3.06 -5.95 18.62
CA CYS A 23 -2.43 -5.96 17.30
C CYS A 23 -1.00 -5.39 17.37
N VAL A 24 -0.77 -4.37 18.22
CA VAL A 24 0.58 -3.87 18.54
C VAL A 24 1.41 -4.87 19.37
N PHE A 25 0.78 -5.68 20.22
CA PHE A 25 1.46 -6.63 21.13
C PHE A 25 1.95 -7.92 20.46
N PHE A 26 1.50 -8.26 19.25
CA PHE A 26 2.02 -9.43 18.54
C PHE A 26 3.36 -9.19 17.83
N GLY A 27 3.96 -7.99 17.98
CA GLY A 27 5.31 -7.64 17.50
C GLY A 27 6.48 -8.47 18.06
N ARG A 28 6.24 -9.58 18.76
CA ARG A 28 7.26 -10.62 19.06
C ARG A 28 6.93 -12.03 18.58
N GLY A 29 5.73 -12.29 18.02
CA GLY A 29 5.32 -13.63 17.58
C GLY A 29 4.65 -13.68 16.20
N VAL A 30 4.03 -12.60 15.75
CA VAL A 30 3.43 -12.48 14.42
C VAL A 30 3.85 -11.13 13.86
N GLY A 31 4.77 -11.12 12.89
CA GLY A 31 5.26 -9.87 12.31
C GLY A 31 4.13 -9.06 11.66
N PHE A 32 4.22 -7.73 11.72
CA PHE A 32 3.27 -6.80 11.08
C PHE A 32 3.13 -6.98 9.55
N GLY A 33 3.97 -7.82 8.93
CA GLY A 33 3.96 -8.09 7.48
C GLY A 33 3.15 -9.32 7.04
N ASP A 34 2.50 -10.05 7.95
CA ASP A 34 1.75 -11.27 7.59
C ASP A 34 0.24 -11.07 7.72
N ALA A 35 -0.40 -10.70 6.61
CA ALA A 35 -1.85 -10.53 6.54
C ALA A 35 -2.62 -11.82 6.83
N GLU A 36 -2.08 -12.99 6.44
CA GLU A 36 -2.76 -14.27 6.66
C GLU A 36 -2.82 -14.58 8.15
N ALA A 37 -1.71 -14.40 8.86
CA ALA A 37 -1.66 -14.62 10.29
C ALA A 37 -2.54 -13.62 11.08
N ILE A 38 -2.63 -12.36 10.62
CA ILE A 38 -3.57 -11.37 11.19
C ILE A 38 -5.02 -11.83 11.00
N VAL A 39 -5.40 -12.22 9.78
CA VAL A 39 -6.76 -12.71 9.48
C VAL A 39 -7.09 -13.96 10.28
N GLU A 40 -6.17 -14.91 10.38
CA GLU A 40 -6.34 -16.14 11.16
C GLU A 40 -6.58 -15.84 12.65
N CYS A 41 -5.82 -14.90 13.23
CA CYS A 41 -6.03 -14.44 14.61
C CYS A 41 -7.43 -13.84 14.80
N LEU A 42 -7.82 -12.91 13.93
CA LEU A 42 -9.12 -12.23 14.00
C LEU A 42 -10.30 -13.20 13.76
N ARG A 43 -10.10 -14.20 12.91
CA ARG A 43 -11.06 -15.28 12.67
C ARG A 43 -11.30 -16.12 13.93
N ARG A 44 -10.23 -16.46 14.68
CA ARG A 44 -10.34 -17.17 15.98
C ARG A 44 -11.07 -16.33 17.03
N LEU A 45 -10.86 -15.01 17.01
CA LEU A 45 -11.54 -14.05 17.87
C LEU A 45 -12.96 -13.68 17.41
N ARG A 46 -13.46 -14.28 16.32
CA ARG A 46 -14.83 -14.11 15.80
C ARG A 46 -15.16 -12.70 15.29
N TYR A 47 -14.16 -11.93 14.84
CA TYR A 47 -14.41 -10.67 14.12
C TYR A 47 -15.11 -10.90 12.78
N SER A 48 -15.80 -9.88 12.27
CA SER A 48 -16.43 -9.93 10.94
C SER A 48 -15.39 -10.07 9.83
N ARG A 49 -15.77 -10.63 8.67
CA ARG A 49 -14.88 -10.69 7.49
C ARG A 49 -14.45 -9.30 7.01
N SER A 50 -15.28 -8.29 7.22
CA SER A 50 -14.95 -6.89 6.91
C SER A 50 -13.83 -6.39 7.80
N ASP A 51 -13.95 -6.60 9.12
CA ASP A 51 -12.93 -6.16 10.08
C ASP A 51 -11.62 -6.93 9.92
N GLN A 52 -11.70 -8.23 9.59
CA GLN A 52 -10.53 -9.04 9.26
C GLN A 52 -9.74 -8.43 8.10
N ARG A 53 -10.41 -8.14 6.97
CA ARG A 53 -9.78 -7.55 5.78
C ARG A 53 -9.23 -6.16 6.06
N ARG A 54 -10.01 -5.32 6.72
CA ARG A 54 -9.61 -3.95 7.08
C ARG A 54 -8.38 -3.95 7.97
N THR A 55 -8.38 -4.76 9.03
CA THR A 55 -7.26 -4.83 9.97
C THR A 55 -5.99 -5.39 9.30
N ALA A 56 -6.12 -6.41 8.46
CA ALA A 56 -4.99 -6.94 7.69
C ALA A 56 -4.42 -5.91 6.70
N SER A 57 -5.30 -5.18 5.99
CA SER A 57 -4.91 -4.10 5.09
C SER A 57 -4.16 -2.99 5.83
N LEU A 58 -4.67 -2.53 6.98
CA LEU A 58 -3.99 -1.54 7.82
C LEU A 58 -2.67 -2.04 8.40
N GLY A 59 -2.60 -3.31 8.81
CA GLY A 59 -1.37 -3.94 9.29
C GLY A 59 -0.27 -3.93 8.23
N LEU A 60 -0.59 -4.37 7.01
CA LEU A 60 0.33 -4.32 5.87
C LEU A 60 0.74 -2.90 5.51
N ALA A 61 -0.22 -1.97 5.43
CA ALA A 61 0.06 -0.57 5.13
C ALA A 61 1.01 0.05 6.15
N THR A 62 0.80 -0.24 7.44
CA THR A 62 1.69 0.21 8.52
C THR A 62 3.08 -0.39 8.37
N ALA A 63 3.16 -1.68 8.07
CA ALA A 63 4.44 -2.37 7.89
C ALA A 63 5.26 -1.75 6.76
N ILE A 64 4.65 -1.45 5.60
CA ILE A 64 5.31 -0.79 4.45
C ILE A 64 6.07 0.46 4.90
N TRP A 65 5.44 1.31 5.71
CA TRP A 65 6.06 2.56 6.16
C TRP A 65 7.12 2.32 7.24
N VAL A 66 6.79 1.54 8.27
CA VAL A 66 7.65 1.36 9.45
C VAL A 66 8.86 0.49 9.15
N SER A 67 8.77 -0.46 8.21
CA SER A 67 9.92 -1.30 7.83
C SER A 67 10.91 -0.59 6.93
N ALA A 68 10.54 0.54 6.32
CA ALA A 68 11.45 1.30 5.47
C ALA A 68 12.48 2.03 6.32
N SER A 69 13.77 1.78 6.08
CA SER A 69 14.85 2.47 6.79
C SER A 69 14.79 4.00 6.61
N ARG A 70 14.24 4.45 5.48
CA ARG A 70 13.98 5.87 5.19
C ARG A 70 12.80 5.98 4.23
N PRO A 71 11.56 6.10 4.73
CA PRO A 71 10.39 6.20 3.88
C PRO A 71 10.40 7.49 3.07
N ARG A 72 10.03 7.37 1.79
CA ARG A 72 9.91 8.44 0.80
C ARG A 72 8.51 8.38 0.17
N ASP A 73 8.33 9.19 -0.87
CA ASP A 73 7.09 9.28 -1.65
C ASP A 73 6.63 7.90 -2.17
N ALA A 74 7.58 7.00 -2.50
CA ALA A 74 7.26 5.64 -2.95
C ALA A 74 6.55 4.82 -1.86
N GLU A 75 7.03 4.87 -0.61
CA GLU A 75 6.38 4.22 0.52
C GLU A 75 5.01 4.84 0.81
N ALA A 76 4.87 6.16 0.69
CA ALA A 76 3.57 6.84 0.86
C ALA A 76 2.55 6.34 -0.19
N ARG A 77 2.94 6.21 -1.47
CA ARG A 77 2.08 5.63 -2.50
C ARG A 77 1.70 4.18 -2.18
N ARG A 78 2.65 3.37 -1.73
CA ARG A 78 2.38 1.98 -1.35
C ARG A 78 1.42 1.87 -0.17
N VAL A 79 1.54 2.73 0.84
CA VAL A 79 0.60 2.83 1.97
C VAL A 79 -0.80 3.13 1.47
N VAL A 80 -0.96 4.17 0.63
CA VAL A 80 -2.26 4.56 0.08
C VAL A 80 -2.83 3.48 -0.84
N ALA A 81 -2.01 2.87 -1.69
CA ALA A 81 -2.45 1.77 -2.55
C ALA A 81 -2.89 0.52 -1.76
N GLN A 82 -2.30 0.28 -0.58
CA GLN A 82 -2.62 -0.87 0.29
C GLN A 82 -3.85 -0.61 1.17
N ALA A 83 -4.00 0.60 1.69
CA ALA A 83 -5.07 0.99 2.62
C ALA A 83 -6.31 1.60 1.92
N GLY A 84 -6.15 2.10 0.69
CA GLY A 84 -7.19 2.84 -0.04
C GLY A 84 -7.61 4.09 0.73
N ASP A 85 -8.92 4.35 0.75
CA ASP A 85 -9.52 5.48 1.47
C ASP A 85 -9.28 5.45 2.99
N ASP A 86 -8.90 4.29 3.54
CA ASP A 86 -8.62 4.10 4.96
C ASP A 86 -7.15 4.40 5.33
N TRP A 87 -6.36 4.98 4.42
CA TRP A 87 -4.97 5.37 4.70
C TRP A 87 -4.79 6.29 5.93
N PRO A 88 -5.72 7.19 6.31
CA PRO A 88 -5.57 7.97 7.55
C PRO A 88 -5.51 7.07 8.79
N SER A 89 -6.24 5.96 8.77
CA SER A 89 -6.19 4.93 9.80
C SER A 89 -4.83 4.24 9.86
N ALA A 90 -4.19 4.04 8.69
CA ALA A 90 -2.82 3.52 8.63
C ALA A 90 -1.82 4.50 9.24
N ALA A 91 -1.99 5.82 9.04
CA ALA A 91 -1.15 6.83 9.71
C ALA A 91 -1.33 6.79 11.24
N ALA A 92 -2.54 6.57 11.75
CA ALA A 92 -2.77 6.35 13.18
C ALA A 92 -2.08 5.07 13.69
N CYS A 93 -2.09 3.99 12.90
CA CYS A 93 -1.33 2.78 13.23
C CYS A 93 0.19 3.02 13.22
N VAL A 94 0.72 3.82 12.28
CA VAL A 94 2.13 4.23 12.27
C VAL A 94 2.49 4.99 13.55
N ALA A 95 1.63 5.90 14.02
CA ALA A 95 1.86 6.61 15.28
C ALA A 95 1.97 5.64 16.47
N ALA A 96 1.11 4.62 16.50
CA ALA A 96 1.08 3.61 17.56
C ALA A 96 2.24 2.62 17.53
N VAL A 97 2.78 2.30 16.34
CA VAL A 97 3.84 1.30 16.14
C VAL A 97 5.23 1.92 16.15
N ALA A 98 5.40 3.09 15.55
CA ALA A 98 6.65 3.84 15.50
C ALA A 98 6.60 5.03 16.47
N ASP A 99 6.07 6.17 16.02
CA ASP A 99 5.91 7.41 16.81
C ASP A 99 5.10 8.46 16.03
N ASP A 100 4.64 9.51 16.73
CA ASP A 100 3.86 10.61 16.15
C ASP A 100 4.60 11.37 15.03
N GLN A 101 5.94 11.44 15.10
CA GLN A 101 6.75 12.14 14.10
C GLN A 101 6.80 11.37 12.78
N SER A 102 6.84 10.04 12.84
CA SER A 102 6.76 9.14 11.69
C SER A 102 5.39 9.21 11.03
N ALA A 103 4.31 9.23 11.83
CA ALA A 103 2.95 9.39 11.32
C ALA A 103 2.76 10.75 10.63
N LYS A 104 3.28 11.82 11.23
CA LYS A 104 3.28 13.15 10.62
C LYS A 104 4.04 13.17 9.29
N SER A 105 5.19 12.52 9.23
CA SER A 105 5.98 12.40 7.99
C SER A 105 5.20 11.71 6.87
N LEU A 106 4.42 10.66 7.20
CA LEU A 106 3.53 10.01 6.24
C LEU A 106 2.43 10.94 5.74
N VAL A 107 1.75 11.65 6.65
CA VAL A 107 0.70 12.61 6.29
C VAL A 107 1.27 13.71 5.38
N ASP A 108 2.40 14.30 5.76
CA ASP A 108 3.07 15.35 4.96
C ASP A 108 3.46 14.85 3.56
N ALA A 109 3.88 13.58 3.44
CA ALA A 109 4.21 12.95 2.16
C ALA A 109 2.96 12.73 1.29
N VAL A 110 1.89 12.17 1.85
CA VAL A 110 0.62 11.95 1.15
C VAL A 110 0.01 13.27 0.68
N GLU A 111 -0.02 14.30 1.53
CA GLU A 111 -0.51 15.63 1.15
C GLU A 111 0.33 16.28 0.05
N ARG A 112 1.66 16.11 0.07
CA ARG A 112 2.54 16.60 -0.99
C ARG A 112 2.25 15.91 -2.32
N LEU A 113 2.02 14.59 -2.29
CA LEU A 113 1.71 13.79 -3.48
C LEU A 113 0.30 14.09 -4.03
N ALA A 114 -0.70 14.23 -3.17
CA ALA A 114 -2.07 14.57 -3.56
C ALA A 114 -2.19 15.92 -4.28
N ARG A 115 -1.19 16.80 -4.15
CA ARG A 115 -1.09 18.06 -4.90
C ARG A 115 -0.51 17.90 -6.32
N ARG A 116 0.11 16.76 -6.64
CA ARG A 116 0.85 16.51 -7.88
C ARG A 116 0.21 15.45 -8.77
N GLU A 117 -0.43 14.45 -8.16
CA GLU A 117 -0.95 13.25 -8.83
C GLU A 117 -2.25 12.75 -8.17
N ASP A 118 -3.02 11.93 -8.88
CA ASP A 118 -4.25 11.34 -8.36
C ASP A 118 -3.96 10.05 -7.57
N LEU A 119 -3.92 10.20 -6.23
CA LEU A 119 -3.70 9.08 -5.31
C LEU A 119 -4.89 8.12 -5.18
N THR A 120 -6.08 8.50 -5.64
CA THR A 120 -7.23 7.56 -5.68
C THR A 120 -7.09 6.54 -6.81
N ARG A 121 -6.17 6.80 -7.75
CA ARG A 121 -5.95 6.00 -8.96
C ARG A 121 -4.49 5.57 -9.12
N LEU A 122 -3.97 4.88 -8.09
CA LEU A 122 -2.63 4.27 -8.08
C LEU A 122 -2.52 2.95 -8.87
N GLY A 123 -3.34 2.78 -9.90
CA GLY A 123 -3.22 1.68 -10.86
C GLY A 123 -2.22 2.00 -11.97
N PRO A 124 -1.79 1.00 -12.76
CA PRO A 124 -0.95 1.24 -13.94
C PRO A 124 -1.69 2.10 -14.96
N GLU A 125 -0.95 2.97 -15.64
CA GLU A 125 -1.47 3.89 -16.67
C GLU A 125 -1.92 3.14 -17.93
N LEU A 126 -1.28 1.99 -18.21
CA LEU A 126 -1.65 1.09 -19.30
C LEU A 126 -2.54 -0.04 -18.78
N SER A 127 -3.66 -0.27 -19.48
CA SER A 127 -4.55 -1.40 -19.25
C SER A 127 -4.00 -2.68 -19.91
N GLY A 128 -4.47 -3.85 -19.43
CA GLY A 128 -4.11 -5.14 -20.02
C GLY A 128 -4.41 -5.23 -21.52
N ALA A 129 -5.51 -4.61 -21.99
CA ALA A 129 -5.82 -4.58 -23.42
C ALA A 129 -4.81 -3.75 -24.24
N GLN A 130 -4.31 -2.65 -23.67
CA GLN A 130 -3.24 -1.85 -24.29
C GLN A 130 -1.92 -2.62 -24.32
N VAL A 131 -1.57 -3.31 -23.24
CA VAL A 131 -0.38 -4.18 -23.17
C VAL A 131 -0.46 -5.31 -24.20
N MET A 132 -1.60 -5.99 -24.31
CA MET A 132 -1.82 -7.03 -25.33
C MET A 132 -1.61 -6.48 -26.74
N LYS A 133 -2.15 -5.29 -27.03
CA LYS A 133 -1.98 -4.64 -28.34
C LYS A 133 -0.54 -4.22 -28.60
N LEU A 134 0.16 -3.71 -27.58
CA LEU A 134 1.54 -3.23 -27.67
C LEU A 134 2.51 -4.37 -27.97
N LEU A 135 2.37 -5.49 -27.25
CA LEU A 135 3.27 -6.63 -27.36
C LEU A 135 2.82 -7.68 -28.39
N GLY A 136 1.59 -7.58 -28.90
CA GLY A 136 1.01 -8.56 -29.81
C GLY A 136 0.71 -9.91 -29.15
N LEU A 137 0.59 -9.94 -27.81
CA LEU A 137 0.41 -11.16 -27.02
C LEU A 137 -1.07 -11.41 -26.70
N PRO A 138 -1.49 -12.70 -26.61
CA PRO A 138 -2.77 -13.04 -26.02
C PRO A 138 -2.77 -12.75 -24.51
N GLY A 139 -3.96 -12.69 -23.91
CA GLY A 139 -4.06 -12.58 -22.46
C GLY A 139 -3.48 -13.81 -21.77
N GLY A 140 -2.54 -13.59 -20.84
CA GLY A 140 -1.82 -14.65 -20.15
C GLY A 140 -0.90 -14.14 -19.04
N PRO A 141 -0.08 -15.03 -18.44
CA PRO A 141 0.84 -14.70 -17.35
C PRO A 141 1.83 -13.58 -17.71
N GLU A 142 2.29 -13.53 -18.96
CA GLU A 142 3.21 -12.50 -19.48
C GLU A 142 2.60 -11.10 -19.37
N VAL A 143 1.34 -10.94 -19.76
CA VAL A 143 0.62 -9.66 -19.62
C VAL A 143 0.49 -9.28 -18.15
N GLY A 144 0.26 -10.26 -17.26
CA GLY A 144 0.24 -10.05 -15.81
C GLY A 144 1.57 -9.51 -15.28
N ALA A 145 2.69 -10.12 -15.69
CA ALA A 145 4.03 -9.69 -15.30
C ALA A 145 4.31 -8.24 -15.73
N VAL A 146 3.91 -7.86 -16.94
CA VAL A 146 4.03 -6.48 -17.44
C VAL A 146 3.18 -5.51 -16.63
N LEU A 147 1.94 -5.88 -16.29
CA LEU A 147 1.07 -5.05 -15.44
C LEU A 147 1.64 -4.87 -14.02
N ASP A 148 2.26 -5.90 -13.46
CA ASP A 148 2.94 -5.84 -12.16
C ASP A 148 4.18 -4.95 -12.20
N GLU A 149 4.96 -5.01 -13.28
CA GLU A 149 6.10 -4.11 -13.53
C GLU A 149 5.63 -2.65 -13.66
N LEU A 150 4.61 -2.39 -14.47
CA LEU A 150 4.00 -1.07 -14.63
C LEU A 150 3.52 -0.50 -13.29
N ARG A 151 2.85 -1.34 -12.49
CA ARG A 151 2.42 -0.96 -11.14
C ARG A 151 3.59 -0.64 -10.22
N ARG A 152 4.72 -1.34 -10.36
CA ARG A 152 5.93 -1.03 -9.59
C ARG A 152 6.48 0.34 -9.96
N TRP A 153 6.63 0.64 -11.26
CA TRP A 153 7.09 1.96 -11.72
C TRP A 153 6.15 3.09 -11.30
N ARG A 154 4.83 2.86 -11.34
CA ARG A 154 3.81 3.78 -10.80
C ARG A 154 4.07 4.11 -9.33
N LEU A 155 4.32 3.09 -8.51
CA LEU A 155 4.52 3.26 -7.07
C LEU A 155 5.90 3.85 -6.74
N ASP A 156 6.95 3.50 -7.48
CA ASP A 156 8.31 3.98 -7.23
C ASP A 156 8.53 5.41 -7.74
N GLU A 157 8.12 5.68 -8.97
CA GLU A 157 8.48 6.91 -9.68
C GLU A 157 7.31 7.91 -9.74
N GLY A 158 6.07 7.43 -9.86
CA GLY A 158 4.86 8.27 -9.94
C GLY A 158 4.16 8.21 -11.28
N GLU A 159 3.50 9.31 -11.68
CA GLU A 159 2.83 9.43 -13.01
C GLU A 159 3.84 9.49 -14.13
N HIS A 160 3.64 8.63 -15.13
CA HIS A 160 4.43 8.62 -16.36
C HIS A 160 3.57 8.97 -17.56
N GLU A 161 4.20 9.55 -18.58
CA GLU A 161 3.55 9.71 -19.87
C GLU A 161 3.38 8.34 -20.53
N VAL A 162 2.19 8.10 -21.09
CA VAL A 162 1.83 6.84 -21.76
C VAL A 162 2.86 6.43 -22.82
N ALA A 163 3.31 7.38 -23.64
CA ALA A 163 4.29 7.10 -24.68
C ALA A 163 5.67 6.70 -24.13
N GLU A 164 6.07 7.22 -22.96
CA GLU A 164 7.30 6.79 -22.29
C GLU A 164 7.16 5.36 -21.74
N LEU A 165 6.03 5.05 -21.12
CA LEU A 165 5.75 3.72 -20.60
C LEU A 165 5.73 2.66 -21.71
N GLU A 166 5.10 2.94 -22.84
CA GLU A 166 5.08 2.00 -23.98
C GLU A 166 6.51 1.62 -24.42
N ARG A 167 7.42 2.61 -24.51
CA ARG A 167 8.82 2.36 -24.86
C ARG A 167 9.55 1.56 -23.77
N ARG A 168 9.35 1.91 -22.50
CA ARG A 168 9.98 1.19 -21.38
C ARG A 168 9.49 -0.25 -21.27
N VAL A 169 8.19 -0.49 -21.47
CA VAL A 169 7.59 -1.84 -21.47
C VAL A 169 8.22 -2.70 -22.57
N LEU A 170 8.32 -2.18 -23.80
CA LEU A 170 8.95 -2.90 -24.90
C LEU A 170 10.41 -3.28 -24.58
N ALA A 171 11.21 -2.31 -24.14
CA ALA A 171 12.62 -2.54 -23.80
C ALA A 171 12.79 -3.53 -22.63
N TRP A 172 11.93 -3.45 -21.62
CA TRP A 172 11.95 -4.37 -20.48
C TRP A 172 11.55 -5.79 -20.90
N PHE A 173 10.52 -5.92 -21.75
CA PHE A 173 10.02 -7.21 -22.20
C PHE A 173 11.04 -7.94 -23.10
N GLU A 174 11.68 -7.23 -24.03
CA GLU A 174 12.75 -7.78 -24.87
C GLU A 174 13.94 -8.28 -24.03
N ALA A 175 14.30 -7.54 -22.98
CA ALA A 175 15.36 -7.95 -22.06
C ALA A 175 14.97 -9.21 -21.28
N ALA A 176 13.72 -9.33 -20.85
CA ALA A 176 13.22 -10.49 -20.12
C ALA A 176 13.13 -11.76 -20.99
N GLU A 177 12.79 -11.64 -22.28
CA GLU A 177 12.81 -12.78 -23.21
C GLU A 177 14.22 -13.28 -23.49
N THR A 178 15.22 -12.41 -23.44
CA THR A 178 16.63 -12.77 -23.74
C THR A 178 17.25 -13.64 -22.64
N ASP A 179 16.68 -13.63 -21.42
CA ASP A 179 17.14 -14.39 -20.26
C ASP A 179 16.47 -15.79 -20.11
N LEU A 180 15.61 -16.20 -21.05
CA LEU A 180 14.92 -17.51 -21.10
C LEU A 180 15.59 -18.49 -22.09
#